data_AF-A0A161TB57-F1
#
_entry.id   AF-A0A161TB57-F1
#
_cell.length_a   1.000
_cell.length_b   1.000
_cell.length_c   1.000
_cell.angle_alpha   90.00
_cell.angle_beta   90.00
_cell.angle_gamma   90.00
#
_symmetry.space_group_name_H-M   'P 1'
#
loop_
_entity.id
_entity.type
_entity.pdbx_description
1 polymer ?
#
loop_
_entity_poly.entity_id
_entity_poly.type
_entity_poly.pdbx_seq_one_letter_code
_entity_poly.pdbx_strand_id
1 'polypeptide(L)'
;MWGGGKIGDNIKDLPIAPEMGRRYPRGKYPLGCVTFYEMKKGQLSLRLMAGFPGIMIPFRNQYNQIVGWQVRVDEVKNSVHVKSGPTGIQAELLQQPNIVKITKNGDCIYEGKLEIGKNKELLIGGEKVVVKIHKGQKYLWISSANKNEGTGAGGSENPLPVHVAVPSSHLKHWKSGTLHKTKSVMITEGPMKADLIADLLPQRLNKEEIAKVGTTVLAIPGVNAWRIVMPVLKDMGVENVYLAFDADLVENEKVRAALIAFATELKKEGYNVIIAAWNPAQGKGLDDAMQASFKPVFRTI
;
A
#
# COMPACT_ATOMS: atom_id res chain seq x y z
N MET A 1 4.44 6.06 -33.24
CA MET A 1 3.40 6.93 -33.83
C MET A 1 2.06 6.52 -33.27
N TRP A 2 1.52 7.30 -32.34
CA TRP A 2 0.11 7.16 -31.95
C TRP A 2 -0.71 7.90 -33.00
N GLY A 3 -1.41 7.15 -33.86
CA GLY A 3 -2.30 7.71 -34.86
C GLY A 3 -3.52 8.33 -34.18
N GLY A 4 -3.85 9.57 -34.56
CA GLY A 4 -5.01 10.28 -34.06
C GLY A 4 -6.32 9.59 -34.47
N GLY A 5 -7.12 9.19 -33.49
CA GLY A 5 -8.52 8.82 -33.68
C GLY A 5 -9.37 10.08 -33.84
N LYS A 6 -10.24 10.09 -34.87
CA LYS A 6 -11.17 11.18 -35.16
C LYS A 6 -12.29 11.23 -34.12
N ILE A 7 -12.83 12.42 -33.90
CA ILE A 7 -14.07 12.63 -33.13
C ILE A 7 -15.19 11.82 -33.80
N GLY A 8 -15.67 10.77 -33.12
CA GLY A 8 -16.78 9.93 -33.61
C GLY A 8 -16.74 8.45 -33.22
N ASP A 9 -15.64 7.92 -32.70
CA ASP A 9 -15.57 6.49 -32.36
C ASP A 9 -16.42 6.15 -31.12
N ASN A 10 -17.42 5.29 -31.33
CA ASN A 10 -18.34 4.83 -30.29
C ASN A 10 -17.57 4.03 -29.22
N ILE A 11 -17.77 4.35 -27.95
CA ILE A 11 -17.18 3.65 -26.77
C ILE A 11 -17.41 2.12 -26.77
N LYS A 12 -18.35 1.63 -27.59
CA LYS A 12 -18.70 0.21 -27.74
C LYS A 12 -17.65 -0.62 -28.49
N ASP A 13 -16.76 0.03 -29.24
CA ASP A 13 -15.73 -0.65 -30.04
C ASP A 13 -14.37 -0.73 -29.31
N LEU A 14 -14.30 -0.24 -28.06
CA LEU A 14 -13.16 -0.49 -27.18
C LEU A 14 -13.22 -1.94 -26.67
N PRO A 15 -12.18 -2.77 -26.86
CA PRO A 15 -12.19 -4.21 -26.59
C PRO A 15 -12.29 -4.60 -25.10
N ILE A 16 -12.52 -3.65 -24.18
CA ILE A 16 -12.51 -3.85 -22.73
C ILE A 16 -13.94 -3.94 -22.15
N ALA A 17 -14.93 -3.31 -22.79
CA ALA A 17 -16.29 -3.23 -22.24
C ALA A 17 -17.15 -4.51 -22.44
N PRO A 18 -17.10 -5.23 -23.58
CA PRO A 18 -18.01 -6.37 -23.82
C PRO A 18 -17.64 -7.64 -23.03
N GLU A 19 -16.37 -7.84 -22.69
CA GLU A 19 -15.94 -9.06 -21.97
C GLU A 19 -16.32 -9.08 -20.49
N MET A 20 -16.43 -7.90 -19.83
CA MET A 20 -16.90 -7.83 -18.45
C MET A 20 -18.41 -8.11 -18.31
N GLY A 21 -19.20 -7.84 -19.37
CA GLY A 21 -20.65 -8.05 -19.37
C GLY A 21 -21.09 -9.49 -19.61
N ARG A 22 -20.27 -10.32 -20.29
CA ARG A 22 -20.66 -11.70 -20.64
C ARG A 22 -20.29 -12.77 -19.61
N ARG A 23 -19.40 -12.47 -18.64
CA ARG A 23 -18.92 -13.46 -17.67
C ARG A 23 -19.72 -13.56 -16.36
N TYR A 24 -20.73 -12.72 -16.15
CA TYR A 24 -21.48 -12.72 -14.89
C TYR A 24 -22.99 -12.93 -15.12
N PRO A 25 -23.56 -14.06 -14.67
CA PRO A 25 -25.00 -14.22 -14.60
C PRO A 25 -25.60 -13.12 -13.72
N ARG A 26 -26.72 -12.54 -14.15
CA ARG A 26 -27.50 -11.59 -13.34
C ARG A 26 -27.77 -12.21 -11.97
N GLY A 27 -27.39 -11.50 -10.90
CA GLY A 27 -27.64 -11.93 -9.51
C GLY A 27 -26.43 -12.47 -8.74
N LYS A 28 -25.23 -12.53 -9.34
CA LYS A 28 -23.99 -12.69 -8.57
C LYS A 28 -23.20 -11.39 -8.59
N TYR A 29 -23.15 -10.73 -7.43
CA TYR A 29 -22.36 -9.53 -7.17
C TYR A 29 -20.93 -9.72 -7.71
N PRO A 30 -20.31 -8.69 -8.30
CA PRO A 30 -18.90 -8.77 -8.65
C PRO A 30 -18.12 -8.99 -7.36
N LEU A 31 -17.71 -10.23 -7.12
CA LEU A 31 -16.67 -10.55 -6.16
C LEU A 31 -15.46 -9.66 -6.47
N GLY A 32 -15.20 -8.67 -5.61
CA GLY A 32 -13.86 -8.15 -5.40
C GLY A 32 -13.32 -7.12 -6.40
N CYS A 33 -14.16 -6.40 -7.17
CA CYS A 33 -13.63 -5.19 -7.85
C CYS A 33 -13.57 -4.03 -6.85
N VAL A 34 -12.52 -4.03 -6.03
CA VAL A 34 -12.28 -3.14 -4.88
C VAL A 34 -12.48 -1.65 -5.20
N THR A 35 -12.41 -1.26 -6.48
CA THR A 35 -12.32 0.12 -6.91
C THR A 35 -13.64 0.78 -7.34
N PHE A 36 -14.69 0.02 -7.67
CA PHE A 36 -15.94 0.58 -8.22
C PHE A 36 -17.05 0.71 -7.17
N TYR A 37 -17.92 1.69 -7.37
CA TYR A 37 -19.14 1.90 -6.58
C TYR A 37 -20.29 2.36 -7.45
N GLU A 38 -21.51 2.17 -6.94
CA GLU A 38 -22.73 2.66 -7.59
C GLU A 38 -23.07 4.08 -7.11
N MET A 39 -23.24 5.01 -8.04
CA MET A 39 -23.80 6.34 -7.78
C MET A 39 -25.17 6.45 -8.46
N LYS A 40 -26.20 6.76 -7.67
CA LYS A 40 -27.55 7.04 -8.18
C LYS A 40 -27.74 8.55 -8.38
N LYS A 41 -28.24 8.94 -9.55
CA LYS A 41 -28.63 10.33 -9.86
C LYS A 41 -29.98 10.32 -10.59
N GLY A 42 -31.06 10.55 -9.85
CA GLY A 42 -32.42 10.38 -10.36
C GLY A 42 -32.67 8.90 -10.70
N GLN A 43 -33.13 8.63 -11.93
CA GLN A 43 -33.33 7.26 -12.43
C GLN A 43 -32.04 6.60 -12.95
N LEU A 44 -30.93 7.34 -13.06
CA LEU A 44 -29.67 6.81 -13.57
C LEU A 44 -28.86 6.14 -12.46
N SER A 45 -28.34 4.94 -12.75
CA SER A 45 -27.32 4.25 -11.95
C SER A 45 -26.01 4.20 -12.75
N LEU A 46 -24.97 4.84 -12.20
CA LEU A 46 -23.64 4.91 -12.80
C LEU A 46 -22.65 4.12 -11.94
N ARG A 47 -21.78 3.34 -12.59
CA ARG A 47 -20.64 2.68 -11.92
C ARG A 47 -19.40 3.53 -12.11
N LEU A 48 -18.91 4.09 -11.01
CA LEU A 48 -17.75 4.99 -11.00
C LEU A 48 -16.56 4.34 -10.30
N MET A 49 -15.36 4.68 -10.74
CA MET A 49 -14.14 4.29 -10.05
C MET A 49 -13.87 5.28 -8.92
N ALA A 50 -13.61 4.78 -7.71
CA ALA A 50 -13.07 5.57 -6.61
C ALA A 50 -11.58 5.83 -6.86
N GLY A 51 -11.02 6.89 -6.26
CA GLY A 51 -9.60 7.16 -6.42
C GLY A 51 -9.23 8.57 -5.95
N PHE A 52 -7.95 8.87 -6.10
CA PHE A 52 -7.33 10.14 -5.76
C PHE A 52 -6.44 10.57 -6.94
N PRO A 53 -6.26 11.87 -7.18
CA PRO A 53 -5.20 12.33 -8.09
C PRO A 53 -3.83 11.85 -7.61
N GLY A 54 -3.05 11.29 -8.54
CA GLY A 54 -1.71 10.80 -8.24
C GLY A 54 -1.22 9.73 -9.21
N ILE A 55 -0.12 9.08 -8.80
CA ILE A 55 0.50 7.99 -9.55
C ILE A 55 -0.10 6.67 -9.11
N MET A 56 -0.72 5.97 -10.06
CA MET A 56 -1.32 4.66 -9.82
C MET A 56 -0.23 3.56 -9.85
N ILE A 57 -0.22 2.72 -8.82
CA ILE A 57 0.80 1.70 -8.56
C ILE A 57 0.10 0.33 -8.52
N PRO A 58 0.39 -0.57 -9.49
CA PRO A 58 -0.18 -1.91 -9.51
C PRO A 58 0.46 -2.82 -8.46
N PHE A 59 -0.37 -3.59 -7.77
CA PHE A 59 0.08 -4.73 -6.97
C PHE A 59 -0.07 -6.00 -7.79
N ARG A 60 1.05 -6.69 -8.00
CA ARG A 60 1.12 -7.99 -8.67
C ARG A 60 1.30 -9.13 -7.69
N ASN A 61 0.61 -10.25 -7.89
CA ASN A 61 0.82 -11.49 -7.15
C ASN A 61 1.94 -12.36 -7.78
N GLN A 62 2.18 -13.54 -7.22
CA GLN A 62 3.17 -14.53 -7.69
C GLN A 62 2.86 -15.19 -9.03
N TYR A 63 1.78 -14.77 -9.70
CA TYR A 63 1.40 -15.17 -11.06
C TYR A 63 1.46 -14.01 -12.05
N ASN A 64 2.03 -12.86 -11.66
CA ASN A 64 2.00 -11.61 -12.44
C ASN A 64 0.58 -11.15 -12.81
N GLN A 65 -0.37 -11.36 -11.91
CA GLN A 65 -1.72 -10.82 -12.05
C GLN A 65 -1.84 -9.57 -11.18
N ILE A 66 -2.45 -8.52 -11.72
CA ILE A 66 -2.74 -7.32 -10.95
C ILE A 66 -3.91 -7.63 -10.01
N VAL A 67 -3.65 -7.60 -8.71
CA VAL A 67 -4.59 -7.96 -7.63
C VAL A 67 -5.00 -6.77 -6.77
N GLY A 68 -4.47 -5.59 -7.07
CA GLY A 68 -4.85 -4.36 -6.38
C GLY A 68 -4.11 -3.14 -6.92
N TRP A 69 -4.53 -1.98 -6.43
CA TRP A 69 -3.97 -0.70 -6.82
C TRP A 69 -3.81 0.22 -5.62
N GLN A 70 -2.63 0.82 -5.50
CA GLN A 70 -2.44 2.00 -4.67
C GLN A 70 -2.32 3.24 -5.55
N VAL A 71 -2.57 4.39 -4.98
CA VAL A 71 -2.23 5.69 -5.53
C VAL A 71 -1.24 6.35 -4.58
N ARG A 72 -0.09 6.75 -5.12
CA ARG A 72 0.75 7.76 -4.47
C ARG A 72 0.15 9.11 -4.78
N VAL A 73 -0.50 9.71 -3.80
CA VAL A 73 -1.24 10.97 -4.00
C VAL A 73 -0.28 12.13 -4.30
N ASP A 74 -0.72 13.06 -5.14
CA ASP A 74 0.05 14.27 -5.46
C ASP A 74 0.14 15.20 -4.24
N GLU A 75 -0.98 15.38 -3.55
CA GLU A 75 -1.09 16.21 -2.36
C GLU A 75 -1.51 15.39 -1.14
N VAL A 76 -0.64 15.34 -0.13
CA VAL A 76 -0.95 14.70 1.15
C VAL A 76 -1.71 15.67 2.03
N LYS A 77 -3.01 15.41 2.22
CA LYS A 77 -3.88 16.25 3.07
C LYS A 77 -4.01 15.67 4.47
N ASN A 78 -3.83 16.49 5.48
CA ASN A 78 -4.11 16.13 6.86
C ASN A 78 -5.63 16.06 7.09
N SER A 79 -6.05 15.32 8.11
CA SER A 79 -7.43 15.30 8.59
C SER A 79 -7.49 15.73 10.05
N VAL A 80 -8.59 16.34 10.48
CA VAL A 80 -8.83 16.65 11.90
C VAL A 80 -9.94 15.74 12.42
N HIS A 81 -9.73 15.20 13.62
CA HIS A 81 -10.68 14.31 14.27
C HIS A 81 -10.96 14.82 15.67
N VAL A 82 -12.24 14.90 16.01
CA VAL A 82 -12.70 15.07 17.40
C VAL A 82 -12.52 13.73 18.11
N LYS A 83 -11.73 13.71 19.19
CA LYS A 83 -11.49 12.52 20.02
C LYS A 83 -12.49 12.41 21.15
N SER A 84 -12.86 13.54 21.74
CA SER A 84 -13.91 13.63 22.75
C SER A 84 -14.46 15.06 22.79
N GLY A 85 -15.72 15.20 23.18
CA GLY A 85 -16.36 16.51 23.34
C GLY A 85 -17.86 16.37 23.57
N PRO A 86 -18.53 17.47 23.90
CA PRO A 86 -19.98 17.52 24.00
C PRO A 86 -20.65 17.23 22.65
N THR A 87 -21.93 16.85 22.71
CA THR A 87 -22.75 16.56 21.52
C THR A 87 -22.80 17.77 20.59
N GLY A 88 -22.71 17.52 19.27
CA GLY A 88 -22.79 18.56 18.24
C GLY A 88 -21.46 19.24 17.89
N ILE A 89 -20.35 18.79 18.48
CA ILE A 89 -19.01 19.28 18.10
C ILE A 89 -18.56 18.69 16.78
N GLN A 90 -18.09 19.56 15.89
CA GLN A 90 -17.43 19.21 14.64
C GLN A 90 -16.11 19.94 14.53
N ALA A 91 -15.17 19.37 13.79
CA ALA A 91 -13.90 20.00 13.48
C ALA A 91 -13.59 19.82 12.00
N GLU A 92 -13.13 20.89 11.36
CA GLU A 92 -12.72 20.90 9.96
C GLU A 92 -11.36 21.61 9.80
N LEU A 93 -10.59 21.20 8.78
CA LEU A 93 -9.37 21.90 8.39
C LEU A 93 -9.72 22.98 7.37
N LEU A 94 -9.69 24.24 7.79
CA LEU A 94 -9.88 25.38 6.90
C LEU A 94 -8.70 25.56 5.96
N GLN A 95 -7.48 25.39 6.47
CA GLN A 95 -6.26 25.53 5.68
C GLN A 95 -5.23 24.47 6.08
N GLN A 96 -4.62 23.85 5.07
CA GLN A 96 -3.48 22.97 5.27
C GLN A 96 -2.25 23.81 5.71
N PRO A 97 -1.38 23.26 6.56
CA PRO A 97 -1.45 21.90 7.09
C PRO A 97 -2.28 21.79 8.38
N ASN A 98 -2.68 22.89 9.02
CA ASN A 98 -3.14 22.84 10.41
C ASN A 98 -4.00 23.99 10.95
N ILE A 99 -4.64 24.80 10.11
CA ILE A 99 -5.66 25.74 10.59
C ILE A 99 -6.99 25.01 10.71
N VAL A 100 -7.48 24.91 11.94
CA VAL A 100 -8.69 24.16 12.30
C VAL A 100 -9.77 25.13 12.73
N LYS A 101 -10.99 24.86 12.27
CA LYS A 101 -12.20 25.43 12.81
C LYS A 101 -12.98 24.36 13.55
N ILE A 102 -13.46 24.71 14.73
CA ILE A 102 -14.32 23.86 15.54
C ILE A 102 -15.65 24.57 15.66
N THR A 103 -16.72 23.81 15.44
CA THR A 103 -18.09 24.31 15.57
C THR A 103 -18.86 23.47 16.58
N LYS A 104 -19.82 24.11 17.26
CA LYS A 104 -20.83 23.43 18.09
C LYS A 104 -22.20 23.77 17.51
N ASN A 105 -22.93 22.77 17.03
CA ASN A 105 -24.26 22.96 16.40
C ASN A 105 -24.27 24.01 15.27
N GLY A 106 -23.14 24.19 14.57
CA GLY A 106 -22.98 25.16 13.48
C GLY A 106 -22.24 26.46 13.87
N ASP A 107 -22.22 26.82 15.15
CA ASP A 107 -21.56 28.05 15.61
C ASP A 107 -20.05 27.87 15.76
N CYS A 108 -19.27 28.81 15.24
CA CYS A 108 -17.80 28.79 15.37
C CYS A 108 -17.39 29.10 16.80
N ILE A 109 -16.71 28.15 17.45
CA ILE A 109 -16.27 28.25 18.84
C ILE A 109 -14.75 28.31 18.99
N TYR A 110 -14.02 27.91 17.95
CA TYR A 110 -12.57 28.04 17.88
C TYR A 110 -12.13 28.07 16.43
N GLU A 111 -11.20 28.97 16.12
CA GLU A 111 -10.48 28.99 14.86
C GLU A 111 -9.01 29.27 15.16
N GLY A 112 -8.11 28.42 14.67
CA GLY A 112 -6.69 28.65 14.87
C GLY A 112 -5.81 27.48 14.51
N LYS A 113 -4.50 27.71 14.68
CA LYS A 113 -3.47 26.74 14.35
C LYS A 113 -3.33 25.69 15.45
N LEU A 114 -3.30 24.41 15.08
CA LEU A 114 -3.05 23.29 16.01
C LEU A 114 -1.78 22.51 15.66
N GLU A 115 -1.15 21.88 16.65
CA GLU A 115 -0.03 20.99 16.39
C GLU A 115 -0.50 19.67 15.75
N ILE A 116 0.26 19.19 14.77
CA ILE A 116 -0.04 17.95 14.06
C ILE A 116 0.42 16.76 14.92
N GLY A 117 -0.40 15.73 15.02
CA GLY A 117 -0.05 14.47 15.68
C GLY A 117 -0.21 14.45 17.20
N LYS A 118 -0.46 15.59 17.84
CA LYS A 118 -0.75 15.68 19.28
C LYS A 118 -2.24 15.93 19.55
N ASN A 119 -2.71 15.45 20.69
CA ASN A 119 -4.04 15.81 21.18
C ASN A 119 -3.98 17.27 21.66
N LYS A 120 -4.90 18.10 21.18
CA LYS A 120 -5.13 19.43 21.73
C LYS A 120 -6.40 19.39 22.56
N GLU A 121 -6.27 19.80 23.81
CA GLU A 121 -7.39 20.03 24.71
C GLU A 121 -7.78 21.52 24.66
N LEU A 122 -9.07 21.79 24.51
CA LEU A 122 -9.67 23.12 24.48
C LEU A 122 -10.83 23.14 25.48
N LEU A 123 -10.87 24.17 26.32
CA LEU A 123 -11.98 24.46 27.21
C LEU A 123 -12.90 25.45 26.52
N ILE A 124 -14.13 25.01 26.22
CA ILE A 124 -15.11 25.81 25.49
C ILE A 124 -16.40 25.82 26.30
N GLY A 125 -16.77 26.98 26.85
CA GLY A 125 -17.96 27.10 27.70
C GLY A 125 -17.93 26.22 28.95
N GLY A 126 -16.74 25.94 29.50
CA GLY A 126 -16.55 25.04 30.63
C GLY A 126 -16.48 23.54 30.28
N GLU A 127 -16.75 23.18 29.02
CA GLU A 127 -16.68 21.80 28.54
C GLU A 127 -15.34 21.51 27.87
N LYS A 128 -14.81 20.29 28.06
CA LYS A 128 -13.54 19.86 27.50
C LYS A 128 -13.73 19.23 26.12
N VAL A 129 -13.08 19.79 25.11
CA VAL A 129 -13.00 19.25 23.76
C VAL A 129 -11.57 18.79 23.48
N VAL A 130 -11.42 17.58 22.95
CA VAL A 130 -10.12 17.04 22.53
C VAL A 130 -10.15 16.80 21.03
N VAL A 131 -9.27 17.48 20.31
CA VAL A 131 -9.10 17.33 18.87
C VAL A 131 -7.69 16.86 18.53
N LYS A 132 -7.54 16.16 17.43
CA LYS A 132 -6.23 15.73 16.91
C LYS A 132 -6.18 15.91 15.40
N ILE A 133 -5.14 16.57 14.92
CA ILE A 133 -4.80 16.54 13.49
C ILE A 133 -3.99 15.28 13.22
N HIS A 134 -4.50 14.46 12.32
CA HIS A 134 -3.83 13.29 11.77
C HIS A 134 -3.08 13.68 10.50
N LYS A 135 -1.80 13.30 10.43
CA LYS A 135 -0.99 13.48 9.23
C LYS A 135 -1.56 12.61 8.10
N GLY A 136 -1.73 13.20 6.93
CA GLY A 136 -2.17 12.47 5.75
C GLY A 136 -1.22 11.34 5.36
N GLN A 137 -1.75 10.35 4.63
CA GLN A 137 -0.97 9.25 4.10
C GLN A 137 -0.59 9.52 2.64
N LYS A 138 0.62 9.13 2.26
CA LYS A 138 1.16 9.32 0.90
C LYS A 138 0.66 8.25 -0.07
N TYR A 139 0.42 7.04 0.42
CA TYR A 139 -0.03 5.90 -0.36
C TYR A 139 -1.41 5.48 0.13
N LEU A 140 -2.39 5.53 -0.77
CA LEU A 140 -3.77 5.16 -0.49
C LEU A 140 -4.18 4.01 -1.39
N TRP A 141 -4.86 3.02 -0.83
CA TRP A 141 -5.48 1.99 -1.65
C TRP A 141 -6.66 2.57 -2.43
N ILE A 142 -6.76 2.20 -3.70
CA ILE A 142 -7.98 2.46 -4.47
C ILE A 142 -9.05 1.54 -3.91
N SER A 143 -10.01 2.12 -3.19
CA SER A 143 -11.13 1.39 -2.64
C SER A 143 -12.42 2.19 -2.73
N SER A 144 -13.54 1.49 -2.87
CA SER A 144 -14.89 2.02 -2.72
C SER A 144 -15.46 1.82 -1.31
N ALA A 145 -14.59 1.66 -0.30
CA ALA A 145 -15.00 1.54 1.09
C ALA A 145 -16.02 2.64 1.47
N ASN A 146 -17.07 2.26 2.20
CA ASN A 146 -18.13 3.15 2.67
C ASN A 146 -18.92 3.87 1.56
N LYS A 147 -18.81 3.40 0.31
CA LYS A 147 -19.70 3.82 -0.79
C LYS A 147 -20.78 2.78 -1.01
N ASN A 148 -21.88 3.20 -1.62
CA ASN A 148 -22.99 2.32 -1.98
C ASN A 148 -22.49 1.17 -2.88
N GLU A 149 -22.78 -0.07 -2.48
CA GLU A 149 -22.30 -1.30 -3.13
C GLU A 149 -20.75 -1.34 -3.30
N GLY A 150 -20.04 -0.63 -2.44
CA GLY A 150 -18.59 -0.52 -2.47
C GLY A 150 -17.87 -1.63 -1.70
N THR A 151 -16.57 -1.78 -1.94
CA THR A 151 -15.71 -2.79 -1.31
C THR A 151 -14.46 -2.12 -0.74
N GLY A 152 -14.12 -2.47 0.51
CA GLY A 152 -12.91 -1.99 1.15
C GLY A 152 -11.63 -2.63 0.59
N ALA A 153 -10.52 -1.90 0.65
CA ALA A 153 -9.21 -2.48 0.42
C ALA A 153 -8.70 -3.09 1.72
N GLY A 154 -8.67 -4.42 1.78
CA GLY A 154 -8.26 -5.13 2.98
C GLY A 154 -9.43 -5.45 3.92
N GLY A 155 -9.25 -6.46 4.76
CA GLY A 155 -10.21 -6.95 5.74
C GLY A 155 -9.79 -8.32 6.26
N SER A 156 -10.48 -8.83 7.28
CA SER A 156 -10.24 -10.19 7.79
C SER A 156 -10.47 -11.27 6.73
N GLU A 157 -11.47 -11.06 5.87
CA GLU A 157 -11.84 -12.01 4.81
C GLU A 157 -11.07 -11.79 3.51
N ASN A 158 -10.56 -10.57 3.28
CA ASN A 158 -9.81 -10.23 2.07
C ASN A 158 -8.61 -9.36 2.44
N PRO A 159 -7.51 -9.96 2.90
CA PRO A 159 -6.33 -9.20 3.31
C PRO A 159 -5.73 -8.44 2.13
N LEU A 160 -5.00 -7.37 2.44
CA LEU A 160 -4.22 -6.66 1.43
C LEU A 160 -3.22 -7.62 0.76
N PRO A 161 -3.00 -7.52 -0.55
CA PRO A 161 -2.13 -8.47 -1.25
C PRO A 161 -0.65 -8.23 -0.95
N VAL A 162 0.15 -9.30 -1.06
CA VAL A 162 1.61 -9.22 -1.20
C VAL A 162 1.92 -8.75 -2.62
N HIS A 163 2.82 -7.78 -2.75
CA HIS A 163 3.38 -7.44 -4.05
C HIS A 163 4.59 -8.32 -4.35
N VAL A 164 4.60 -9.02 -5.48
CA VAL A 164 5.79 -9.70 -6.02
C VAL A 164 6.43 -8.82 -7.09
N ALA A 165 7.62 -8.34 -6.78
CA ALA A 165 8.48 -7.57 -7.68
C ALA A 165 9.62 -8.45 -8.21
N VAL A 166 9.88 -8.31 -9.51
CA VAL A 166 11.04 -8.89 -10.21
C VAL A 166 11.66 -7.77 -11.04
N PRO A 167 12.94 -7.88 -11.47
CA PRO A 167 13.54 -6.86 -12.31
C PRO A 167 12.68 -6.57 -13.54
N SER A 168 12.60 -5.32 -13.97
CA SER A 168 11.87 -4.86 -15.15
C SER A 168 12.23 -5.66 -16.41
N SER A 169 13.50 -6.07 -16.52
CA SER A 169 13.98 -6.95 -17.59
C SER A 169 13.32 -8.34 -17.56
N HIS A 170 13.09 -8.90 -16.37
CA HIS A 170 12.37 -10.15 -16.19
C HIS A 170 10.85 -9.94 -16.37
N LEU A 171 10.29 -8.89 -15.78
CA LEU A 171 8.85 -8.59 -15.83
C LEU A 171 8.32 -8.51 -17.26
N LYS A 172 9.12 -7.95 -18.19
CA LYS A 172 8.79 -7.86 -19.63
C LYS A 172 8.48 -9.22 -20.27
N HIS A 173 9.05 -10.29 -19.74
CA HIS A 173 8.93 -11.65 -20.28
C HIS A 173 8.10 -12.58 -19.39
N TRP A 174 7.75 -12.15 -18.19
CA TRP A 174 6.94 -12.93 -17.26
C TRP A 174 5.46 -12.88 -17.68
N LYS A 175 4.95 -13.98 -18.22
CA LYS A 175 3.54 -14.07 -18.67
C LYS A 175 2.57 -14.10 -17.48
N SER A 176 1.53 -13.29 -17.53
CA SER A 176 0.45 -13.30 -16.53
C SER A 176 -0.25 -14.66 -16.48
N GLY A 177 -0.50 -15.15 -15.26
CA GLY A 177 -1.00 -16.49 -14.96
C GLY A 177 0.08 -17.55 -14.75
N THR A 178 1.35 -17.25 -15.04
CA THR A 178 2.47 -18.18 -14.82
C THR A 178 3.08 -17.97 -13.44
N LEU A 179 3.14 -19.02 -12.63
CA LEU A 179 3.76 -18.99 -11.30
C LEU A 179 5.26 -18.69 -11.41
N HIS A 180 5.72 -17.67 -10.66
CA HIS A 180 7.14 -17.37 -10.50
C HIS A 180 7.75 -18.24 -9.41
N LYS A 181 8.61 -19.19 -9.81
CA LYS A 181 9.37 -20.04 -8.88
C LYS A 181 10.73 -19.42 -8.59
N THR A 182 11.10 -19.36 -7.32
CA THR A 182 12.43 -18.92 -6.88
C THR A 182 12.78 -19.54 -5.53
N LYS A 183 14.07 -19.81 -5.32
CA LYS A 183 14.58 -20.33 -4.03
C LYS A 183 14.84 -19.23 -3.01
N SER A 184 14.97 -17.99 -3.46
CA SER A 184 15.32 -16.87 -2.60
C SER A 184 14.45 -15.66 -2.90
N VAL A 185 14.01 -14.99 -1.84
CA VAL A 185 13.29 -13.71 -1.92
C VAL A 185 13.81 -12.74 -0.87
N MET A 186 13.78 -11.46 -1.19
CA MET A 186 13.89 -10.38 -0.21
C MET A 186 12.49 -9.88 0.16
N ILE A 187 12.25 -9.51 1.42
CA ILE A 187 10.97 -8.98 1.89
C ILE A 187 11.17 -7.58 2.46
N THR A 188 10.38 -6.63 1.99
CA THR A 188 10.41 -5.22 2.40
C THR A 188 8.98 -4.64 2.51
N GLU A 189 8.88 -3.34 2.76
CA GLU A 189 7.60 -2.62 2.82
C GLU A 189 7.37 -1.78 1.56
N GLY A 190 6.14 -1.77 1.06
CA GLY A 190 5.73 -0.88 -0.04
C GLY A 190 6.13 -1.36 -1.45
N PRO A 191 5.21 -1.31 -2.42
CA PRO A 191 5.41 -1.91 -3.74
C PRO A 191 6.51 -1.24 -4.56
N MET A 192 6.54 0.11 -4.57
CA MET A 192 7.53 0.86 -5.34
C MET A 192 8.95 0.63 -4.85
N LYS A 193 9.13 0.46 -3.53
CA LYS A 193 10.44 0.12 -2.96
C LYS A 193 10.88 -1.25 -3.46
N ALA A 194 9.98 -2.24 -3.42
CA ALA A 194 10.26 -3.58 -3.90
C ALA A 194 10.62 -3.62 -5.40
N ASP A 195 9.86 -2.92 -6.26
CA ASP A 195 10.17 -2.79 -7.69
C ASP A 195 11.57 -2.20 -7.91
N LEU A 196 11.88 -1.10 -7.21
CA LEU A 196 13.16 -0.43 -7.33
C LEU A 196 14.32 -1.30 -6.84
N ILE A 197 14.17 -1.98 -5.69
CA ILE A 197 15.19 -2.89 -5.17
C ILE A 197 15.40 -4.06 -6.13
N ALA A 198 14.33 -4.62 -6.72
CA ALA A 198 14.44 -5.71 -7.69
C ALA A 198 15.29 -5.32 -8.89
N ASP A 199 15.12 -4.10 -9.43
CA ASP A 199 15.94 -3.57 -10.53
C ASP A 199 17.38 -3.23 -10.12
N LEU A 200 17.60 -2.84 -8.87
CA LEU A 200 18.93 -2.48 -8.36
C LEU A 200 19.77 -3.70 -7.96
N LEU A 201 19.15 -4.80 -7.53
CA LEU A 201 19.87 -6.00 -7.09
C LEU A 201 20.94 -6.45 -8.11
N PRO A 202 20.63 -6.67 -9.41
CA PRO A 202 21.63 -7.06 -10.42
C PRO A 202 22.71 -6.01 -10.70
N GLN A 203 22.47 -4.75 -10.33
CA GLN A 203 23.40 -3.63 -10.51
C GLN A 203 24.32 -3.41 -9.31
N ARG A 204 23.96 -3.97 -8.14
CA ARG A 204 24.66 -3.75 -6.87
C ARG A 204 25.38 -4.98 -6.37
N LEU A 205 24.90 -6.16 -6.74
CA LEU A 205 25.47 -7.44 -6.34
C LEU A 205 26.20 -8.09 -7.51
N ASN A 206 27.28 -8.79 -7.20
CA ASN A 206 27.99 -9.60 -8.19
C ASN A 206 27.20 -10.88 -8.52
N LYS A 207 27.66 -11.64 -9.53
CA LYS A 207 26.96 -12.86 -10.00
C LYS A 207 26.81 -13.93 -8.91
N GLU A 208 27.81 -14.10 -8.06
CA GLU A 208 27.79 -15.11 -6.98
C GLU A 208 26.82 -14.72 -5.87
N GLU A 209 26.76 -13.44 -5.53
CA GLU A 209 25.80 -12.87 -4.59
C GLU A 209 24.37 -13.01 -5.13
N ILE A 210 24.14 -12.67 -6.41
CA ILE A 210 22.83 -12.82 -7.07
C ILE A 210 22.37 -14.28 -7.12
N ALA A 211 23.27 -15.23 -7.36
CA ALA A 211 22.92 -16.65 -7.36
C ALA A 211 22.37 -17.12 -6.01
N LYS A 212 22.76 -16.47 -4.90
CA LYS A 212 22.28 -16.77 -3.54
C LYS A 212 21.04 -15.96 -3.16
N VAL A 213 21.11 -14.64 -3.33
CA VAL A 213 20.06 -13.70 -2.88
C VAL A 213 18.85 -13.74 -3.81
N GLY A 214 19.08 -14.01 -5.09
CA GLY A 214 18.08 -13.83 -6.14
C GLY A 214 17.80 -12.36 -6.43
N THR A 215 16.76 -12.13 -7.23
CA THR A 215 16.34 -10.79 -7.68
C THR A 215 14.87 -10.49 -7.37
N THR A 216 14.21 -11.40 -6.66
CA THR A 216 12.77 -11.29 -6.35
C THR A 216 12.59 -10.59 -5.02
N VAL A 217 11.72 -9.58 -5.00
CA VAL A 217 11.41 -8.80 -3.80
C VAL A 217 9.92 -8.85 -3.53
N LEU A 218 9.54 -9.14 -2.30
CA LEU A 218 8.15 -9.15 -1.84
C LEU A 218 7.89 -7.90 -1.01
N ALA A 219 6.80 -7.20 -1.28
CA ALA A 219 6.35 -6.08 -0.47
C ALA A 219 5.10 -6.46 0.35
N ILE A 220 5.15 -6.19 1.65
CA ILE A 220 4.00 -6.35 2.56
C ILE A 220 3.55 -4.99 3.12
N PRO A 221 2.27 -4.82 3.52
CA PRO A 221 1.73 -3.59 4.08
C PRO A 221 2.11 -3.43 5.56
N GLY A 222 3.41 -3.33 5.82
CA GLY A 222 3.98 -3.27 7.16
C GLY A 222 4.29 -4.65 7.73
N VAL A 223 5.32 -4.73 8.57
CA VAL A 223 5.78 -6.00 9.17
C VAL A 223 4.68 -6.79 9.90
N ASN A 224 3.70 -6.12 10.52
CA ASN A 224 2.62 -6.79 11.26
C ASN A 224 1.73 -7.70 10.38
N ALA A 225 1.71 -7.46 9.07
CA ALA A 225 0.92 -8.24 8.13
C ALA A 225 1.64 -9.50 7.63
N TRP A 226 2.78 -9.87 8.21
CA TRP A 226 3.65 -10.94 7.71
C TRP A 226 2.95 -12.27 7.43
N ARG A 227 1.87 -12.62 8.12
CA ARG A 227 1.12 -13.88 7.91
C ARG A 227 0.67 -14.08 6.47
N ILE A 228 0.35 -12.99 5.76
CA ILE A 228 -0.12 -13.04 4.37
C ILE A 228 0.97 -13.50 3.39
N VAL A 229 2.24 -13.43 3.77
CA VAL A 229 3.38 -13.80 2.91
C VAL A 229 3.65 -15.30 2.95
N MET A 230 3.33 -15.98 4.05
CA MET A 230 3.59 -17.41 4.24
C MET A 230 3.05 -18.29 3.10
N PRO A 231 1.77 -18.18 2.67
CA PRO A 231 1.28 -18.97 1.54
C PRO A 231 1.98 -18.62 0.22
N VAL A 232 2.38 -17.36 0.03
CA VAL A 232 3.11 -16.92 -1.18
C VAL A 232 4.50 -17.55 -1.24
N LEU A 233 5.22 -17.57 -0.12
CA LEU A 233 6.55 -18.22 -0.02
C LEU A 233 6.48 -19.71 -0.37
N LYS A 234 5.48 -20.41 0.17
CA LYS A 234 5.25 -21.84 -0.10
C LYS A 234 4.92 -22.09 -1.57
N ASP A 235 4.02 -21.30 -2.14
CA ASP A 235 3.62 -21.42 -3.55
C ASP A 235 4.80 -21.18 -4.50
N MET A 236 5.63 -20.18 -4.21
CA MET A 236 6.82 -19.85 -5.00
C MET A 236 7.99 -20.84 -4.82
N GLY A 237 7.91 -21.75 -3.84
CA GLY A 237 8.95 -22.74 -3.56
C GLY A 237 10.23 -22.13 -2.95
N VAL A 238 10.05 -21.10 -2.14
CA VAL A 238 11.13 -20.35 -1.46
C VAL A 238 11.78 -21.19 -0.37
N GLU A 239 13.08 -21.03 -0.20
CA GLU A 239 13.89 -21.63 0.88
C GLU A 239 14.62 -20.55 1.69
N ASN A 240 15.09 -19.47 1.04
CA ASN A 240 15.84 -18.39 1.67
C ASN A 240 15.05 -17.09 1.69
N VAL A 241 14.94 -16.49 2.87
CA VAL A 241 14.19 -15.25 3.09
C VAL A 241 15.11 -14.17 3.65
N TYR A 242 15.28 -13.10 2.88
CA TYR A 242 16.07 -11.92 3.25
C TYR A 242 15.14 -10.82 3.76
N LEU A 243 15.14 -10.56 5.07
CA LEU A 243 14.31 -9.52 5.67
C LEU A 243 15.02 -8.16 5.57
N ALA A 244 14.41 -7.22 4.85
CA ALA A 244 14.92 -5.89 4.55
C ALA A 244 13.90 -4.81 4.96
N PHE A 245 13.68 -4.67 6.27
CA PHE A 245 12.82 -3.64 6.85
C PHE A 245 13.64 -2.41 7.23
N ASP A 246 13.09 -1.20 7.00
CA ASP A 246 13.76 0.08 7.25
C ASP A 246 14.47 0.11 8.61
N ALA A 247 15.72 0.57 8.65
CA ALA A 247 16.54 0.48 9.86
C ALA A 247 15.93 1.27 11.06
N ASP A 248 15.20 2.35 10.79
CA ASP A 248 14.46 3.15 11.78
C ASP A 248 13.27 2.38 12.40
N LEU A 249 12.77 1.33 11.75
CA LEU A 249 11.67 0.50 12.27
C LEU A 249 12.08 -0.33 13.48
N VAL A 250 13.39 -0.52 13.71
CA VAL A 250 13.92 -1.26 14.85
C VAL A 250 13.78 -0.49 16.17
N GLU A 251 13.67 0.86 16.11
CA GLU A 251 13.52 1.69 17.32
C GLU A 251 12.13 1.58 17.95
N ASN A 252 11.12 1.17 17.17
CA ASN A 252 9.78 0.95 17.70
C ASN A 252 9.64 -0.48 18.24
N GLU A 253 9.52 -0.62 19.55
CA GLU A 253 9.40 -1.91 20.24
C GLU A 253 8.32 -2.83 19.65
N LYS A 254 7.18 -2.27 19.22
CA LYS A 254 6.09 -3.06 18.62
C LYS A 254 6.48 -3.63 17.27
N VAL A 255 7.20 -2.84 16.48
CA VAL A 255 7.65 -3.23 15.13
C VAL A 255 8.78 -4.25 15.24
N ARG A 256 9.70 -4.06 16.19
CA ARG A 256 10.73 -5.05 16.54
C ARG A 256 10.11 -6.38 16.97
N ALA A 257 9.10 -6.35 17.85
CA ALA A 257 8.40 -7.57 18.27
C ALA A 257 7.74 -8.30 17.10
N ALA A 258 7.13 -7.56 16.16
CA ALA A 258 6.54 -8.14 14.96
C ALA A 258 7.58 -8.75 14.03
N LEU A 259 8.75 -8.11 13.86
CA LEU A 259 9.86 -8.66 13.07
C LEU A 259 10.43 -9.93 13.70
N ILE A 260 10.59 -9.96 15.03
CA ILE A 260 11.03 -11.16 15.76
C ILE A 260 10.02 -12.30 15.59
N ALA A 261 8.72 -12.01 15.75
CA ALA A 261 7.67 -13.00 15.56
C ALA A 261 7.68 -13.55 14.12
N PHE A 262 7.86 -12.68 13.13
CA PHE A 262 7.96 -13.08 11.73
C PHE A 262 9.18 -13.98 11.47
N ALA A 263 10.37 -13.57 11.90
CA ALA A 263 11.59 -14.36 11.76
C ALA A 263 11.50 -15.72 12.48
N THR A 264 10.88 -15.74 13.66
CA THR A 264 10.66 -16.98 14.43
C THR A 264 9.76 -17.94 13.69
N GLU A 265 8.63 -17.45 13.13
CA GLU A 265 7.72 -18.31 12.38
C GLU A 265 8.36 -18.84 11.09
N LEU A 266 9.13 -18.00 10.38
CA LEU A 266 9.88 -18.43 9.20
C LEU A 266 10.85 -19.58 9.54
N LYS A 267 11.61 -19.46 10.62
CA LYS A 267 12.52 -20.54 11.04
C LYS A 267 11.78 -21.81 11.43
N LYS A 268 10.66 -21.67 12.14
CA LYS A 268 9.82 -22.81 12.54
C LYS A 268 9.28 -23.58 11.33
N GLU A 269 8.95 -22.87 10.25
CA GLU A 269 8.52 -23.44 8.96
C GLU A 269 9.70 -23.92 8.08
N GLY A 270 10.94 -23.84 8.57
CA GLY A 270 12.13 -24.39 7.90
C GLY A 270 12.81 -23.47 6.89
N TYR A 271 12.44 -22.18 6.83
CA TYR A 271 13.12 -21.21 5.97
C TYR A 271 14.49 -20.80 6.54
N ASN A 272 15.46 -20.60 5.65
CA ASN A 272 16.72 -19.93 6.00
C ASN A 272 16.44 -18.43 6.10
N VAL A 273 16.61 -17.85 7.29
CA VAL A 273 16.30 -16.43 7.53
C VAL A 273 17.57 -15.62 7.61
N ILE A 274 17.63 -14.57 6.79
CA ILE A 274 18.76 -13.66 6.68
C ILE A 274 18.26 -12.23 6.90
N ILE A 275 18.97 -11.45 7.71
CA ILE A 275 18.72 -10.02 7.85
C ILE A 275 19.61 -9.27 6.85
N ALA A 276 19.00 -8.40 6.04
CA ALA A 276 19.71 -7.44 5.22
C ALA A 276 19.87 -6.13 6.00
N ALA A 277 21.08 -5.83 6.48
CA ALA A 277 21.38 -4.66 7.29
C ALA A 277 22.17 -3.62 6.48
N TRP A 278 21.90 -2.34 6.69
CA TRP A 278 22.66 -1.22 6.12
C TRP A 278 22.80 -0.10 7.15
N ASN A 279 23.68 0.87 6.89
CA ASN A 279 23.82 2.01 7.78
C ASN A 279 22.65 2.99 7.53
N PRO A 280 21.84 3.39 8.53
CA PRO A 280 20.75 4.35 8.34
C PRO A 280 21.19 5.68 7.72
N ALA A 281 22.45 6.10 7.93
CA ALA A 281 23.02 7.29 7.30
C ALA A 281 23.16 7.19 5.77
N GLN A 282 23.13 5.98 5.21
CA GLN A 282 23.20 5.71 3.77
C GLN A 282 21.84 5.82 3.07
N GLY A 283 20.75 5.79 3.83
CA GLY A 283 19.40 5.78 3.30
C GLY A 283 18.40 5.28 4.34
N LYS A 284 17.21 5.89 4.34
CA LYS A 284 16.15 5.53 5.27
C LYS A 284 15.62 4.13 4.96
N GLY A 285 15.36 3.86 3.69
CA GLY A 285 15.06 2.52 3.19
C GLY A 285 16.25 1.87 2.50
N LEU A 286 16.15 0.56 2.27
CA LEU A 286 17.13 -0.17 1.46
C LEU A 286 17.17 0.35 0.02
N ASP A 287 16.02 0.77 -0.51
CA ASP A 287 15.89 1.38 -1.83
C ASP A 287 16.68 2.69 -1.95
N ASP A 288 16.69 3.53 -0.90
CA ASP A 288 17.51 4.74 -0.85
C ASP A 288 19.01 4.39 -0.82
N ALA A 289 19.39 3.45 0.05
CA ALA A 289 20.79 3.02 0.19
C ALA A 289 21.35 2.42 -1.11
N MET A 290 20.57 1.57 -1.79
CA MET A 290 20.98 0.98 -3.06
C MET A 290 21.03 2.00 -4.20
N GLN A 291 20.15 3.00 -4.23
CA GLN A 291 20.27 4.11 -5.19
C GLN A 291 21.58 4.88 -5.00
N ALA A 292 21.96 5.13 -3.74
CA ALA A 292 23.24 5.72 -3.37
C ALA A 292 24.45 4.76 -3.53
N SER A 293 24.25 3.62 -4.19
CA SER A 293 25.28 2.60 -4.50
C SER A 293 25.86 1.87 -3.28
N PHE A 294 25.18 1.93 -2.14
CA PHE A 294 25.51 1.10 -1.00
C PHE A 294 24.88 -0.29 -1.13
N LYS A 295 25.60 -1.29 -0.63
CA LYS A 295 25.11 -2.68 -0.55
C LYS A 295 24.80 -3.05 0.91
N PRO A 296 23.71 -3.78 1.16
CA PRO A 296 23.44 -4.31 2.48
C PRO A 296 24.44 -5.40 2.85
N VAL A 297 24.64 -5.58 4.15
CA VAL A 297 25.34 -6.72 4.74
C VAL A 297 24.30 -7.77 5.13
N PHE A 298 24.49 -8.99 4.65
CA PHE A 298 23.61 -10.11 4.94
C PHE A 298 24.08 -10.87 6.19
N ARG A 299 23.19 -11.07 7.16
CA ARG A 299 23.46 -11.80 8.40
C ARG A 299 22.43 -12.89 8.61
N THR A 300 22.86 -14.14 8.60
CA THR A 300 22.00 -15.27 9.00
C THR A 300 21.70 -15.16 10.49
N ILE A 301 20.46 -15.38 10.87
CA ILE A 301 20.03 -15.38 12.27
C ILE A 301 19.58 -16.73 12.72
#